data_AF-A0A7S2Q0M7-F1
#
_entry.id   AF-A0A7S2Q0M7-F1
#
_cell.length_a   1.000
_cell.length_b   1.000
_cell.length_c   1.000
_cell.angle_alpha   90.00
_cell.angle_beta   90.00
_cell.angle_gamma   90.00
#
_symmetry.space_group_name_H-M   'P 1'
#
loop_
_entity.id
_entity.type
_entity.pdbx_description
1 polymer ?
#
loop_
_entity_poly.entity_id
_entity_poly.type
_entity_poly.pdbx_seq_one_letter_code
_entity_poly.pdbx_strand_id
1 'polypeptide(L)'
;SSPYEKAKAHAALFNVQTVPTRDSISQSLVEKGLLPLADEPVKKLFALIESDFTPLSLCTDARPFIEEIEKGEKFDGKLVPYITPLKQIIFFRLMKQLSEVYSNMTIDNFTRAASIVPFNIAEKWMANAAR
;
A
#
# COMPACT_ATOMS: atom_id res chain seq x y z
N SER A 1 -13.48 6.81 -26.02
CA SER A 1 -12.02 6.58 -25.86
C SER A 1 -11.79 5.56 -24.77
N SER A 2 -10.95 4.56 -25.04
CA SER A 2 -10.57 3.54 -24.06
C SER A 2 -9.87 4.18 -22.85
N PRO A 3 -10.02 3.65 -21.61
CA PRO A 3 -9.28 4.13 -20.44
C PRO A 3 -7.77 4.25 -20.67
N TYR A 4 -7.21 3.32 -21.46
CA TYR A 4 -5.81 3.33 -21.85
C TYR A 4 -5.42 4.51 -22.74
N GLU A 5 -6.26 4.87 -23.72
CA GLU A 5 -6.02 6.02 -24.61
C GLU A 5 -6.02 7.33 -23.83
N LYS A 6 -6.92 7.47 -22.86
CA LYS A 6 -6.96 8.64 -21.96
C LYS A 6 -5.69 8.73 -21.11
N ALA A 7 -5.25 7.60 -20.54
CA ALA A 7 -4.01 7.54 -19.76
C ALA A 7 -2.77 7.87 -20.60
N LYS A 8 -2.71 7.40 -21.85
CA LYS A 8 -1.64 7.72 -22.80
C LYS A 8 -1.62 9.20 -23.17
N ALA A 9 -2.79 9.80 -23.40
CA ALA A 9 -2.90 11.23 -23.67
C ALA A 9 -2.40 12.07 -22.47
N HIS A 10 -2.73 11.67 -21.23
CA HIS A 10 -2.22 12.34 -20.04
C HIS A 10 -0.70 12.17 -19.89
N ALA A 11 -0.15 10.98 -20.14
CA ALA A 11 1.30 10.74 -20.07
C ALA A 11 2.09 11.61 -21.06
N ALA A 12 1.54 11.84 -22.26
CA ALA A 12 2.14 12.72 -23.27
C ALA A 12 2.27 14.17 -22.78
N LEU A 13 1.34 14.67 -21.96
CA LEU A 13 1.45 16.02 -21.36
C LEU A 13 2.64 16.14 -20.40
N PHE A 14 3.01 15.06 -19.74
CA PHE A 14 4.17 15.02 -18.83
C PHE A 14 5.48 14.70 -19.56
N ASN A 15 5.48 14.72 -20.90
CA ASN A 15 6.61 14.36 -21.75
C ASN A 15 7.17 12.94 -21.47
N VAL A 16 6.30 12.03 -20.99
CA VAL A 16 6.64 10.62 -20.75
C VAL A 16 6.16 9.78 -21.93
N GLN A 17 7.07 8.97 -22.50
CA GLN A 17 6.81 8.19 -23.73
C GLN A 17 5.82 7.04 -23.54
N THR A 18 5.71 6.51 -22.32
CA THR A 18 4.88 5.36 -21.97
C THR A 18 4.04 5.67 -20.74
N VAL A 19 2.88 5.00 -20.61
CA VAL A 19 2.04 5.15 -19.42
C VAL A 19 2.82 4.58 -18.23
N PRO A 20 3.10 5.37 -17.18
CA PRO A 20 3.88 4.89 -16.05
C PRO A 20 3.10 3.80 -15.31
N THR A 21 3.70 2.62 -15.22
CA THR A 21 3.19 1.50 -14.43
C THR A 21 3.89 1.46 -13.08
N ARG A 22 3.25 0.82 -12.09
CA ARG A 22 3.83 0.64 -10.76
C ARG A 22 5.21 -0.02 -10.82
N ASP A 23 5.39 -1.06 -11.63
CA ASP A 23 6.68 -1.74 -11.77
C ASP A 23 7.73 -0.85 -12.47
N SER A 24 7.35 -0.07 -13.48
CA SER A 24 8.26 0.89 -14.12
C SER A 24 8.74 1.98 -13.14
N ILE A 25 7.85 2.43 -12.25
CA ILE A 25 8.18 3.42 -11.22
C ILE A 25 9.12 2.79 -10.17
N SER A 26 8.80 1.58 -9.70
CA SER A 26 9.65 0.85 -8.75
C SER A 26 11.05 0.61 -9.32
N GLN A 27 11.16 0.20 -10.58
CA GLN A 27 12.45 0.03 -11.24
C GLN A 27 13.21 1.36 -11.35
N SER A 28 12.52 2.44 -11.72
CA SER A 28 13.11 3.79 -11.79
C SER A 28 13.64 4.27 -10.43
N LEU A 29 13.02 3.90 -9.31
CA LEU A 29 13.50 4.22 -7.96
C LEU A 29 14.85 3.54 -7.65
N VAL A 30 15.00 2.29 -8.09
CA VAL A 30 16.22 1.50 -7.91
C VAL A 30 17.33 2.03 -8.81
N GLU A 31 17.05 2.24 -10.11
CA GLU A 31 18.02 2.76 -11.08
C GLU A 31 18.59 4.12 -10.69
N LYS A 32 17.75 4.99 -10.11
CA LYS A 32 18.14 6.33 -9.64
C LYS A 32 18.73 6.33 -8.23
N GLY A 33 18.79 5.19 -7.55
CA GLY A 33 19.33 5.11 -6.18
C GLY A 33 18.57 5.97 -5.17
N LEU A 34 17.24 6.11 -5.33
CA LEU A 34 16.44 6.99 -4.46
C LEU A 34 16.05 6.34 -3.14
N LEU A 35 15.97 5.01 -3.09
CA LEU A 35 15.65 4.25 -1.88
C LEU A 35 16.57 4.56 -0.69
N PRO A 36 17.92 4.58 -0.79
CA PRO A 36 18.78 4.89 0.34
C PRO A 36 18.63 6.33 0.87
N LEU A 37 18.15 7.26 0.04
CA LEU A 37 17.95 8.66 0.41
C LEU A 37 16.64 8.90 1.19
N ALA A 38 15.74 7.92 1.21
CA ALA A 38 14.49 8.03 1.94
C ALA A 38 14.69 7.86 3.46
N ASP A 39 13.73 8.38 4.22
CA ASP A 39 13.71 8.27 5.68
C ASP A 39 13.53 6.81 6.14
N GLU A 40 14.14 6.45 7.26
CA GLU A 40 14.15 5.08 7.81
C GLU A 40 12.76 4.40 7.90
N PRO A 41 11.72 5.01 8.51
CA PRO A 41 10.38 4.42 8.56
C PRO A 41 9.79 4.13 7.17
N VAL A 42 10.03 5.01 6.19
CA VAL A 42 9.53 4.85 4.83
C VAL A 42 10.28 3.73 4.11
N LYS A 43 11.60 3.62 4.30
CA LYS A 43 12.41 2.52 3.75
C LYS A 43 11.98 1.17 4.30
N LYS A 44 11.79 1.08 5.63
CA LYS A 44 11.32 -0.15 6.29
C LYS A 44 9.93 -0.54 5.83
N LEU A 45 9.01 0.43 5.72
CA LEU A 45 7.67 0.18 5.22
C LEU A 45 7.68 -0.29 3.75
N PHE A 46 8.53 0.30 2.91
CA PHE A 46 8.71 -0.14 1.52
C PHE A 46 9.23 -1.58 1.46
N ALA A 47 10.28 -1.90 2.20
CA ALA A 47 10.83 -3.26 2.26
C ALA A 47 9.80 -4.29 2.76
N LEU A 48 9.01 -3.93 3.78
CA LEU A 48 7.97 -4.78 4.34
C LEU A 48 6.82 -5.08 3.34
N ILE A 49 6.48 -4.11 2.48
CA ILE A 49 5.41 -4.26 1.49
C ILE A 49 5.89 -4.97 0.22
N GLU A 50 7.15 -4.77 -0.17
CA GLU A 50 7.70 -5.22 -1.45
C GLU A 50 8.54 -6.51 -1.37
N SER A 51 9.27 -6.73 -0.28
CA SER A 51 10.33 -7.75 -0.21
C SER A 51 10.14 -8.77 0.92
N ASP A 52 9.87 -8.31 2.14
CA ASP A 52 9.83 -9.16 3.35
C ASP A 52 8.40 -9.38 3.85
N PHE A 53 7.62 -10.13 3.08
CA PHE A 53 6.22 -10.35 3.42
C PHE A 53 6.00 -11.63 4.23
N THR A 54 5.50 -11.47 5.45
CA THR A 54 4.93 -12.55 6.26
C THR A 54 3.40 -12.38 6.34
N PRO A 55 2.61 -13.36 5.86
CA PRO A 55 1.16 -13.21 5.63
C PRO A 55 0.34 -12.66 6.78
N LEU A 56 0.68 -13.04 8.00
CA LEU A 56 -0.13 -12.75 9.19
C LEU A 56 0.42 -11.61 10.05
N SER A 57 1.70 -11.25 9.89
CA SER A 57 2.31 -10.18 10.69
C SER A 57 2.36 -8.84 9.97
N LEU A 58 2.13 -8.77 8.64
CA LEU A 58 2.20 -7.52 7.88
C LEU A 58 1.45 -6.34 8.54
N CYS A 59 0.22 -6.56 8.98
CA CYS A 59 -0.58 -5.49 9.63
C CYS A 59 -0.01 -5.07 10.99
N THR A 60 0.62 -5.98 11.72
CA THR A 60 1.24 -5.70 13.02
C THR A 60 2.57 -4.96 12.82
N ASP A 61 3.38 -5.43 11.88
CA ASP A 61 4.72 -4.90 11.60
C ASP A 61 4.66 -3.53 10.93
N ALA A 62 3.66 -3.27 10.08
CA ALA A 62 3.48 -1.99 9.39
C ALA A 62 2.94 -0.88 10.31
N ARG A 63 2.22 -1.26 11.37
CA ARG A 63 1.53 -0.32 12.27
C ARG A 63 2.44 0.75 12.88
N PRO A 64 3.58 0.43 13.53
CA PRO A 64 4.44 1.44 14.13
C PRO A 64 4.96 2.46 13.10
N PHE A 65 5.27 2.02 11.88
CA PHE A 65 5.76 2.92 10.82
C PHE A 65 4.65 3.84 10.31
N ILE A 66 3.43 3.33 10.19
CA ILE A 66 2.27 4.14 9.77
C ILE A 66 1.93 5.18 10.84
N GLU A 67 1.93 4.78 12.12
CA GLU A 67 1.68 5.70 13.23
C GLU A 67 2.78 6.78 13.33
N GLU A 68 4.04 6.45 13.02
CA GLU A 68 5.13 7.43 12.95
C GLU A 68 4.91 8.45 11.81
N ILE A 69 4.50 7.99 10.63
CA ILE A 69 4.23 8.89 9.49
C ILE A 69 2.96 9.72 9.72
N GLU A 70 1.95 9.15 10.38
CA GLU A 70 0.66 9.79 10.70
C GLU A 70 0.82 10.95 11.71
N LYS A 71 1.81 10.89 12.61
CA LYS A 71 2.14 12.00 13.51
C LYS A 71 2.56 13.29 12.79
N GLY A 72 2.99 13.20 11.53
CA GLY A 72 3.23 14.37 10.67
C GLY A 72 4.43 15.23 11.08
N GLU A 73 5.23 14.80 12.06
CA GLU A 73 6.41 15.53 12.54
C GLU A 73 7.51 15.66 11.48
N LYS A 74 7.52 14.75 10.50
CA LYS A 74 8.46 14.73 9.38
C LYS A 74 7.80 15.23 8.10
N PHE A 75 8.59 15.91 7.26
CA PHE A 75 8.19 16.41 5.94
C PHE A 75 6.98 17.36 5.94
N ASP A 76 6.73 18.07 7.04
CA ASP A 76 5.65 19.07 7.15
C ASP A 76 4.26 18.46 6.86
N GLY A 77 4.03 17.22 7.30
CA GLY A 77 2.77 16.51 7.09
C GLY A 77 2.45 16.13 5.65
N LYS A 78 3.36 16.35 4.68
CA LYS A 78 3.13 16.01 3.26
C LYS A 78 2.84 14.53 3.01
N LEU A 79 3.23 13.64 3.93
CA LEU A 79 3.00 12.21 3.83
C LEU A 79 1.63 11.77 4.37
N VAL A 80 0.93 12.61 5.15
CA VAL A 80 -0.35 12.28 5.78
C VAL A 80 -1.44 11.86 4.77
N PRO A 81 -1.58 12.49 3.59
CA PRO A 81 -2.58 12.07 2.58
C PRO A 81 -2.37 10.64 2.07
N TYR A 82 -1.16 10.09 2.19
CA TYR A 82 -0.83 8.75 1.72
C TYR A 82 -1.12 7.66 2.75
N ILE A 83 -1.45 8.01 4.00
CA ILE A 83 -1.71 7.04 5.07
C ILE A 83 -2.92 6.15 4.73
N THR A 84 -4.03 6.74 4.31
CA THR A 84 -5.24 5.99 3.93
C THR A 84 -4.99 4.99 2.80
N PRO A 85 -4.44 5.39 1.64
CA PRO A 85 -4.15 4.43 0.57
C PRO A 85 -3.10 3.39 0.97
N LEU A 86 -2.14 3.72 1.84
CA LEU A 86 -1.18 2.74 2.38
C LEU A 86 -1.88 1.67 3.23
N LYS A 87 -2.75 2.09 4.17
CA LYS A 87 -3.57 1.18 4.99
C LYS A 87 -4.42 0.26 4.09
N GLN A 88 -4.98 0.78 2.99
CA GLN A 88 -5.72 -0.01 2.00
C GLN A 88 -4.85 -1.05 1.28
N ILE A 89 -3.66 -0.66 0.79
CA ILE A 89 -2.75 -1.59 0.10
C ILE A 89 -2.37 -2.74 1.02
N ILE A 90 -2.00 -2.44 2.27
CA ILE A 90 -1.63 -3.45 3.26
C ILE A 90 -2.82 -4.37 3.56
N PHE A 91 -4.01 -3.79 3.75
CA PHE A 91 -5.24 -4.55 3.97
C PHE A 91 -5.54 -5.50 2.81
N PHE A 92 -5.50 -5.03 1.56
CA PHE A 92 -5.79 -5.88 0.40
C PHE A 92 -4.73 -6.95 0.17
N ARG A 93 -3.46 -6.68 0.51
CA ARG A 93 -2.41 -7.69 0.51
C ARG A 93 -2.68 -8.79 1.53
N LEU A 94 -3.04 -8.42 2.77
CA LEU A 94 -3.47 -9.39 3.78
C LEU A 94 -4.67 -10.21 3.28
N MET A 95 -5.69 -9.54 2.72
CA MET A 95 -6.91 -10.21 2.23
C MET A 95 -6.60 -11.22 1.13
N LYS A 96 -5.78 -10.85 0.14
CA LYS A 96 -5.36 -11.77 -0.92
C LYS A 96 -4.74 -13.04 -0.33
N GLN A 97 -3.90 -12.87 0.69
CA GLN A 97 -3.18 -13.97 1.31
C GLN A 97 -4.08 -14.86 2.16
N LEU A 98 -5.00 -14.24 2.92
CA LEU A 98 -6.01 -14.98 3.64
C LEU A 98 -6.89 -15.79 2.67
N SER A 99 -7.24 -15.25 1.51
CA SER A 99 -8.02 -15.97 0.50
C SER A 99 -7.30 -17.14 -0.15
N GLU A 100 -5.97 -17.11 -0.19
CA GLU A 100 -5.15 -18.19 -0.75
C GLU A 100 -4.97 -19.35 0.24
N VAL A 101 -4.91 -19.06 1.56
CA VAL A 101 -4.56 -20.04 2.60
C VAL A 101 -5.77 -20.55 3.39
N TYR A 102 -6.84 -19.76 3.51
CA TYR A 102 -8.00 -20.09 4.33
C TYR A 102 -9.28 -20.21 3.49
N SER A 103 -10.00 -21.32 3.64
CA SER A 103 -11.34 -21.49 3.04
C SER A 103 -12.47 -20.94 3.91
N ASN A 104 -12.28 -20.92 5.23
CA ASN A 104 -13.18 -20.29 6.19
C ASN A 104 -12.37 -19.69 7.34
N MET A 105 -12.88 -18.61 7.93
CA MET A 105 -12.26 -17.95 9.07
C MET A 105 -13.31 -17.29 9.95
N THR A 106 -13.10 -17.31 11.26
CA THR A 106 -13.97 -16.58 12.21
C THR A 106 -13.72 -15.08 12.13
N ILE A 107 -14.76 -14.27 12.35
CA ILE A 107 -14.66 -12.80 12.35
C ILE A 107 -13.67 -12.30 13.42
N ASP A 108 -13.59 -13.00 14.54
CA ASP A 108 -12.67 -12.69 15.64
C ASP A 108 -11.19 -12.86 15.22
N ASN A 109 -10.87 -13.96 14.53
CA ASN A 109 -9.52 -14.15 13.96
C ASN A 109 -9.23 -13.14 12.85
N PHE A 110 -10.22 -12.84 12.02
CA PHE A 110 -10.10 -11.80 11.00
C PHE A 110 -9.74 -10.44 11.60
N THR A 111 -10.48 -10.03 12.63
CA THR A 111 -10.30 -8.72 13.28
C THR A 111 -8.94 -8.61 13.95
N ARG A 112 -8.43 -9.71 14.52
CA ARG A 112 -7.06 -9.77 15.03
C ARG A 112 -6.01 -9.64 13.93
N ALA A 113 -6.18 -10.33 12.80
CA ALA A 113 -5.23 -10.26 11.69
C ALA A 113 -5.25 -8.89 10.99
N ALA A 114 -6.44 -8.31 10.78
CA ALA A 114 -6.64 -7.02 10.13
C ALA A 114 -6.56 -5.84 11.13
N SER A 115 -5.65 -5.89 12.09
CA SER A 115 -5.53 -4.91 13.18
C SER A 115 -5.13 -3.49 12.72
N ILE A 116 -4.86 -3.30 11.43
CA ILE A 116 -4.44 -2.02 10.84
C ILE A 116 -5.60 -1.01 10.73
N VAL A 117 -6.84 -1.48 10.65
CA VAL A 117 -8.04 -0.64 10.59
C VAL A 117 -9.18 -1.27 11.38
N PRO A 118 -10.11 -0.47 11.92
CA PRO A 118 -11.29 -1.01 12.60
C PRO A 118 -12.19 -1.76 11.61
N PHE A 119 -12.93 -2.75 12.14
CA PHE A 119 -13.74 -3.67 11.33
C PHE A 119 -14.75 -2.97 10.41
N ASN A 120 -15.37 -1.87 10.85
CA ASN A 120 -16.31 -1.09 10.05
C ASN A 120 -15.68 -0.51 8.77
N ILE A 121 -14.41 -0.10 8.82
CA ILE A 121 -13.68 0.40 7.66
C ILE A 121 -13.24 -0.76 6.77
N ALA A 122 -12.74 -1.84 7.38
CA ALA A 122 -12.37 -3.07 6.68
C ALA A 122 -13.55 -3.63 5.87
N GLU A 123 -14.73 -3.73 6.48
CA GLU A 123 -15.96 -4.18 5.83
C GLU A 123 -16.30 -3.34 4.60
N LYS A 124 -16.24 -2.00 4.74
CA LYS A 124 -16.48 -1.09 3.62
C LYS A 124 -15.49 -1.30 2.48
N TRP A 125 -14.21 -1.51 2.79
CA TRP A 125 -13.18 -1.76 1.78
C TRP A 125 -13.38 -3.12 1.08
N MET A 126 -13.73 -4.17 1.83
CA MET A 126 -14.06 -5.47 1.25
C MET A 126 -15.28 -5.40 0.34
N ALA A 127 -16.36 -4.75 0.79
CA ALA A 127 -17.57 -4.58 0.00
C ALA A 127 -17.33 -3.77 -1.29
N ASN A 128 -16.38 -2.85 -1.27
CA ASN A 128 -15.98 -2.10 -2.46
C ASN A 128 -15.10 -2.92 -3.41
N ALA A 129 -14.23 -3.79 -2.89
CA ALA A 129 -13.34 -4.62 -3.71
C ALA A 129 -14.05 -5.83 -4.33
N ALA A 130 -15.15 -6.30 -3.74
CA ALA A 130 -15.97 -7.38 -4.26
C ALA A 130 -16.98 -6.92 -5.34
N ARG A 131 -17.11 -5.60 -5.56
CA ARG A 131 -17.92 -5.00 -6.62
C ARG A 131 -17.09 -4.83 -7.88
#